data_AF-A0A6J3M0K5-F1
#
_entry.id   AF-A0A6J3M0K5-F1
#
_cell.length_a   1.000
_cell.length_b   1.000
_cell.length_c   1.000
_cell.angle_alpha   90.00
_cell.angle_beta   90.00
_cell.angle_gamma   90.00
#
_symmetry.space_group_name_H-M   'P 1'
#
loop_
_entity.id
_entity.type
_entity.pdbx_description
1 polymer ?
#
loop_
_entity_poly.entity_id
_entity_poly.type
_entity_poly.pdbx_seq_one_letter_code
_entity_poly.pdbx_strand_id
1 'polypeptide(L)'
;MLPPVESSVLASNPSFDVLYRDLCTNKLNVDGTTRTDAKQYKERESFNEDLRRARILVAKKNLIQTYLPATASKQNEYPDEVRPQSHRHSIFASSLPSCPHSCEN
;
A
#
# COMPACT_ATOMS: atom_id res chain seq x y z
N MET A 1 -17.24 -6.32 -19.11
CA MET A 1 -18.41 -6.71 -19.93
C MET A 1 -18.99 -8.02 -19.49
N LEU A 2 -20.31 -8.19 -19.61
CA LEU A 2 -20.93 -9.51 -19.58
C LEU A 2 -20.56 -10.28 -20.86
N PRO A 3 -20.27 -11.60 -20.76
CA PRO A 3 -20.01 -12.41 -21.93
C PRO A 3 -21.28 -12.53 -22.79
N PRO A 4 -21.15 -12.62 -24.13
CA PRO A 4 -22.28 -12.85 -25.01
C PRO A 4 -23.01 -14.15 -24.65
N VAL A 5 -24.34 -14.08 -24.61
CA VAL A 5 -25.20 -15.25 -24.40
C VAL A 5 -25.74 -15.73 -25.75
N GLU A 6 -25.79 -17.05 -25.92
CA GLU A 6 -26.37 -17.69 -27.09
C GLU A 6 -27.84 -17.31 -27.30
N SER A 7 -28.20 -17.01 -28.55
CA SER A 7 -29.55 -16.55 -28.91
C SER A 7 -30.63 -17.58 -28.61
N SER A 8 -30.32 -18.87 -28.66
CA SER A 8 -31.23 -19.97 -28.30
C SER A 8 -31.63 -19.93 -26.82
N VAL A 9 -30.71 -19.56 -25.93
CA VAL A 9 -30.93 -19.46 -24.48
C VAL A 9 -31.78 -18.25 -24.12
N LEU A 10 -31.58 -17.13 -24.84
CA LEU A 10 -32.38 -15.92 -24.70
C LEU A 10 -33.81 -16.17 -25.20
N ALA A 11 -33.98 -16.87 -26.32
CA ALA A 11 -35.28 -17.22 -26.87
C ALA A 11 -36.06 -18.20 -25.99
N SER A 12 -35.39 -19.17 -25.36
CA SER A 12 -36.04 -20.12 -24.44
C SER A 12 -36.42 -19.50 -23.09
N ASN A 13 -35.79 -18.37 -22.70
CA ASN A 13 -35.98 -17.72 -21.41
C ASN A 13 -36.24 -16.21 -21.58
N PRO A 14 -37.46 -15.79 -21.96
CA PRO A 14 -37.75 -14.39 -22.27
C PRO A 14 -37.52 -13.43 -21.08
N SER A 15 -37.77 -13.89 -19.85
CA SER A 15 -37.47 -13.09 -18.65
C SER A 15 -35.98 -12.82 -18.49
N PHE A 16 -35.13 -13.78 -18.87
CA PHE A 16 -33.68 -13.62 -18.83
C PHE A 16 -33.19 -12.69 -19.94
N ASP A 17 -33.78 -12.72 -21.14
CA ASP A 17 -33.44 -11.77 -22.21
C ASP A 17 -33.69 -10.31 -21.78
N VAL A 18 -34.83 -10.03 -21.16
CA VAL A 18 -35.13 -8.69 -20.63
C VAL A 18 -34.08 -8.26 -19.60
N LEU A 19 -33.74 -9.14 -18.65
CA LEU A 19 -32.73 -8.85 -17.64
C LEU A 19 -31.34 -8.65 -18.24
N TYR A 20 -30.93 -9.52 -19.15
CA TYR A 20 -29.62 -9.45 -19.79
C TYR A 20 -29.45 -8.13 -20.56
N ARG A 21 -30.48 -7.69 -21.27
CA ARG A 21 -30.51 -6.39 -21.94
C ARG A 21 -30.43 -5.25 -20.94
N ASP A 22 -31.25 -5.24 -19.88
CA ASP A 22 -31.24 -4.19 -18.86
C ASP A 22 -29.86 -4.07 -18.17
N LEU A 23 -29.24 -5.20 -17.86
CA LEU A 23 -27.89 -5.23 -17.30
C LEU A 23 -26.87 -4.61 -18.26
N CYS A 24 -26.90 -4.97 -19.54
CA CYS A 24 -25.96 -4.47 -20.54
C CYS A 24 -26.15 -2.99 -20.88
N THR A 25 -27.39 -2.47 -20.84
CA THR A 25 -27.69 -1.10 -21.29
C THR A 25 -27.75 -0.10 -20.15
N ASN A 26 -28.31 -0.48 -19.01
CA ASN A 26 -28.69 0.45 -17.95
C ASN A 26 -27.84 0.29 -16.70
N LYS A 27 -27.51 -0.95 -16.31
CA LYS A 27 -26.92 -1.22 -14.98
C LYS A 27 -25.40 -1.31 -14.97
N LEU A 28 -24.78 -1.72 -16.07
CA LEU A 28 -23.33 -1.94 -16.13
C LEU A 28 -22.64 -0.96 -17.09
N ASN A 29 -21.39 -0.65 -16.79
CA ASN A 29 -20.45 -0.01 -17.70
C ASN A 29 -19.84 -1.04 -18.66
N VAL A 30 -19.12 -0.57 -19.68
CA VAL A 30 -18.44 -1.43 -20.65
C VAL A 30 -17.39 -2.31 -19.97
N ASP A 31 -16.68 -1.83 -18.96
CA ASP A 31 -15.75 -2.67 -18.19
C ASP A 31 -16.46 -3.76 -17.35
N GLY A 32 -17.79 -3.70 -17.20
CA GLY A 32 -18.59 -4.62 -16.40
C GLY A 32 -18.78 -4.17 -14.95
N THR A 33 -18.28 -2.99 -14.58
CA THR A 33 -18.57 -2.38 -13.29
C THR A 33 -20.02 -1.89 -13.26
N THR A 34 -20.63 -1.84 -12.07
CA THR A 34 -21.97 -1.28 -11.93
C THR A 34 -21.94 0.23 -12.14
N ARG A 35 -22.89 0.74 -12.93
CA ARG A 35 -23.16 2.17 -13.03
C ARG A 35 -23.67 2.66 -11.68
N THR A 36 -22.84 3.43 -11.00
CA THR A 36 -23.19 4.10 -9.75
C THR A 36 -23.17 5.60 -9.94
N ASP A 37 -23.91 6.31 -9.09
CA ASP A 37 -23.92 7.77 -9.09
C ASP A 37 -22.51 8.32 -8.89
N ALA A 38 -22.24 9.49 -9.48
CA ALA A 38 -20.92 10.12 -9.43
C ALA A 38 -20.41 10.32 -7.98
N LYS A 39 -21.32 10.53 -7.02
CA LYS A 39 -20.98 10.63 -5.59
C LYS A 39 -20.46 9.29 -5.04
N GLN A 40 -21.19 8.20 -5.25
CA GLN A 40 -20.80 6.86 -4.78
C GLN A 40 -19.49 6.40 -5.42
N TYR A 41 -19.29 6.72 -6.70
CA TYR A 41 -18.05 6.44 -7.40
C TYR A 41 -16.87 7.15 -6.73
N LYS A 42 -17.00 8.46 -6.43
CA LYS A 42 -15.95 9.23 -5.75
C LYS A 42 -15.64 8.69 -4.35
N GLU A 43 -16.66 8.31 -3.59
CA GLU A 43 -16.47 7.72 -2.26
C GLU A 43 -15.67 6.41 -2.34
N ARG A 44 -16.02 5.51 -3.28
CA ARG A 44 -15.26 4.28 -3.52
C ARG A 44 -13.84 4.55 -3.96
N GLU A 45 -13.64 5.52 -4.84
CA GLU A 45 -12.29 5.87 -5.33
C GLU A 45 -11.42 6.40 -4.19
N SER A 46 -11.97 7.27 -3.34
CA SER A 46 -11.25 7.77 -2.17
C SER A 46 -10.83 6.65 -1.22
N PHE A 47 -11.71 5.67 -0.99
CA PHE A 47 -11.43 4.51 -0.17
C PHE A 47 -10.35 3.60 -0.79
N ASN A 48 -10.40 3.41 -2.12
CA ASN A 48 -9.37 2.65 -2.84
C ASN A 48 -7.98 3.28 -2.73
N GLU A 49 -7.90 4.62 -2.80
CA GLU A 49 -6.65 5.35 -2.63
C GLU A 49 -6.11 5.27 -1.19
N ASP A 50 -6.98 5.30 -0.18
CA ASP A 50 -6.58 5.05 1.21
C ASP A 50 -6.05 3.63 1.39
N LEU A 51 -6.75 2.62 0.86
CA LEU A 51 -6.34 1.23 0.90
C LEU A 51 -5.00 1.00 0.19
N ARG A 52 -4.80 1.63 -0.98
CA ARG A 52 -3.55 1.58 -1.73
C ARG A 52 -2.40 2.13 -0.91
N ARG A 53 -2.58 3.31 -0.29
CA ARG A 53 -1.57 3.92 0.60
C ARG A 53 -1.23 3.01 1.78
N ALA A 54 -2.24 2.45 2.45
CA ALA A 54 -2.04 1.52 3.55
C ALA A 54 -1.23 0.28 3.13
N ARG A 55 -1.58 -0.32 1.98
CA ARG A 55 -0.84 -1.47 1.41
C ARG A 55 0.63 -1.14 1.12
N ILE A 56 0.89 0.03 0.54
CA ILE A 56 2.27 0.48 0.26
C ILE A 56 3.07 0.66 1.56
N LEU A 57 2.46 1.27 2.58
CA LEU A 57 3.13 1.47 3.87
C LEU A 57 3.48 0.14 4.54
N VAL A 58 2.55 -0.81 4.54
CA VAL A 58 2.78 -2.16 5.07
C VAL A 58 3.88 -2.87 4.28
N ALA A 59 3.82 -2.84 2.95
CA ALA A 59 4.85 -3.45 2.11
C ALA A 59 6.24 -2.86 2.37
N LYS A 60 6.35 -1.52 2.47
CA LYS A 60 7.61 -0.83 2.80
C LYS A 60 8.16 -1.28 4.16
N LYS A 61 7.30 -1.30 5.19
CA LYS A 61 7.67 -1.77 6.53
C LYS A 61 8.16 -3.21 6.50
N ASN A 62 7.44 -4.09 5.81
CA ASN A 62 7.80 -5.51 5.69
C ASN A 62 9.14 -5.69 4.98
N LEU A 63 9.40 -4.95 3.89
CA LEU A 63 10.70 -4.98 3.21
C LEU A 63 11.83 -4.58 4.17
N ILE A 64 11.68 -3.46 4.88
CA ILE A 64 12.71 -3.02 5.83
C ILE A 64 12.95 -4.09 6.91
N GLN A 65 11.89 -4.64 7.50
CA GLN A 65 11.99 -5.65 8.56
C GLN A 65 12.59 -6.97 8.08
N THR A 66 12.33 -7.37 6.84
CA THR A 66 12.84 -8.63 6.27
C THR A 66 14.30 -8.52 5.83
N TYR A 67 14.69 -7.40 5.21
CA TYR A 67 16.02 -7.25 4.61
C TYR A 67 17.07 -6.69 5.57
N LEU A 68 16.72 -5.78 6.50
CA LEU A 68 17.68 -5.24 7.46
C LEU A 68 18.44 -6.31 8.27
N PRO A 69 17.79 -7.30 8.90
CA PRO A 69 18.51 -8.33 9.67
C PRO A 69 19.42 -9.16 8.76
N ALA A 70 18.96 -9.52 7.57
CA ALA A 70 19.78 -10.26 6.60
C ALA A 70 21.02 -9.48 6.15
N THR A 71 20.94 -8.16 6.02
CA THR A 71 22.10 -7.32 5.68
C THR A 71 23.03 -7.07 6.86
N ALA A 72 22.49 -6.94 8.09
CA ALA A 72 23.28 -6.74 9.30
C ALA A 72 24.09 -8.00 9.65
N SER A 73 23.51 -9.19 9.51
CA SER A 73 24.21 -10.46 9.75
C SER A 73 25.39 -10.70 8.79
N LYS A 74 25.26 -10.29 7.51
CA LYS A 74 26.35 -10.41 6.52
C LYS A 74 27.58 -9.54 6.82
N GLN A 75 27.42 -8.44 7.57
CA GLN A 75 28.57 -7.62 8.00
C GLN A 75 29.40 -8.28 9.10
N ASN A 76 28.80 -9.20 9.87
CA ASN A 76 29.50 -9.95 10.91
C ASN A 76 30.16 -11.24 10.38
N GLU A 77 29.85 -11.66 9.16
CA GLU A 77 30.41 -12.84 8.50
C GLU A 77 31.49 -12.42 7.49
N TYR A 78 32.43 -11.61 7.94
CA TYR A 78 33.61 -11.23 7.15
C TYR A 78 34.85 -11.57 7.96
N PRO A 79 35.85 -12.27 7.39
CA PRO A 79 37.06 -12.62 8.11
C PRO A 79 37.72 -11.34 8.65
N ASP A 80 38.19 -11.40 9.90
CA ASP A 80 38.71 -10.25 10.67
C ASP A 80 39.84 -9.45 9.99
N GLU A 81 40.36 -9.92 8.86
CA GLU A 81 41.54 -9.35 8.18
C GLU A 81 41.27 -8.09 7.33
N VAL A 82 40.01 -7.70 7.11
CA VAL A 82 39.68 -6.57 6.22
C VAL A 82 38.52 -5.72 6.74
N ARG A 83 38.48 -5.45 8.06
CA ARG A 83 37.59 -4.42 8.60
C ARG A 83 38.24 -3.03 8.37
N PRO A 84 37.80 -2.22 7.39
CA PRO A 84 38.20 -0.81 7.38
C PRO A 84 37.66 -0.19 8.67
N GLN A 85 38.57 0.46 9.41
CA GLN A 85 38.23 1.17 10.64
C GLN A 85 37.10 2.14 10.32
N SER A 86 35.88 1.81 10.77
CA SER A 86 34.75 2.71 10.72
C SER A 86 35.09 3.88 11.64
N HIS A 87 35.68 4.94 11.09
CA HIS A 87 35.69 6.26 11.68
C HIS A 87 34.24 6.73 11.70
N ARG A 88 33.48 6.25 12.69
CA ARG A 88 32.26 6.91 13.12
C ARG A 88 32.67 8.30 13.57
N HIS A 89 32.46 9.29 12.72
CA HIS A 89 32.50 10.69 13.12
C HIS A 89 31.43 10.88 14.20
N SER A 90 31.86 10.76 15.45
CA SER A 90 31.15 11.22 16.64
C SER A 90 31.09 12.74 16.56
N ILE A 91 30.09 13.26 15.85
CA ILE A 91 29.68 14.65 15.99
C ILE A 91 28.35 14.63 16.72
N PHE A 92 28.41 14.57 18.05
CA PHE A 92 27.53 15.31 18.96
C PHE A 92 27.93 15.04 20.41
N ALA A 93 28.92 15.78 20.89
CA ALA A 93 29.16 15.96 22.32
C ALA A 93 29.86 17.32 22.51
N SER A 94 29.10 18.40 22.36
CA SER A 94 29.55 19.71 22.82
C SER A 94 28.44 20.40 23.59
N SER A 95 28.70 20.50 24.89
CA SER A 95 28.24 21.55 25.81
C SER A 95 26.81 21.43 26.34
N LEU A 96 26.62 20.55 27.33
CA LEU A 96 25.71 20.85 28.45
C LEU A 96 26.34 21.99 29.27
N PRO A 97 25.70 23.15 29.46
CA PRO A 97 26.21 24.14 30.39
C PRO A 97 26.12 23.61 31.81
N SER A 98 27.28 23.58 32.48
CA SER A 98 27.43 23.24 33.89
C SER A 98 26.59 24.18 34.76
N CYS A 99 25.77 23.61 35.64
CA CYS A 99 25.14 24.35 36.74
C CYS A 99 26.23 24.93 37.65
N PRO A 100 26.23 26.23 37.99
CA PRO A 100 26.90 26.70 39.17
C PRO A 100 25.99 26.53 40.38
N HIS A 101 26.36 25.59 41.24
CA HIS A 101 25.96 25.55 42.64
C HIS A 101 26.85 26.54 43.41
N SER A 102 26.22 27.53 44.07
CA SER A 102 26.66 28.27 45.28
C SER A 102 25.90 29.60 45.32
N CYS A 103 25.52 30.21 46.44
CA CYS A 103 25.33 29.90 47.86
C CYS A 103 24.76 31.22 48.44
N GLU A 104 23.76 31.13 49.31
CA GLU A 104 23.50 31.97 50.50
C GLU A 104 23.84 33.48 50.49
N ASN A 105 22.82 34.35 50.53
CA ASN A 105 22.29 35.01 51.76
C ASN A 105 21.10 35.93 51.42
#